data_AF-W2RGN7-F1
#
_entry.id   AF-W2RGN7-F1
#
_cell.length_a   1.000
_cell.length_b   1.000
_cell.length_c   1.000
_cell.angle_alpha   90.00
_cell.angle_beta   90.00
_cell.angle_gamma   90.00
#
_symmetry.space_group_name_H-M   'P 1'
#
loop_
_entity.id
_entity.type
_entity.pdbx_description
1 polymer ?
#
loop_
_entity_poly.entity_id
_entity_poly.type
_entity_poly.pdbx_seq_one_letter_code
_entity_poly.pdbx_strand_id
1 'polypeptide(L)'
;MRQEVTIGGLLLLASVATTCVYESSLVRSVKSFEEGRSLVISLSKPQVSTSNDARLIQFSGLITTTASDGDSQWKRRDTDELQLRQSPFVLDPVFGIAVKGVRLHRHVEMLQWVETSHTSTSSTPEDEDRRFDDDRERIYMYDLRWREEEIDSSAFNDISYRNPPLEAWTYKSLVVKAKDLVVGEFSLPDELVDQIERRDGVHLDTASRRVMAHLLDQRQGTSWEDGSALVNVTVEDDMFYLRNEMREPVLGDMRVYFEVTPNYPVTVCAKQKGNELMPFKTSTGDSLFLLEDGIMTADELFDKKTHAEVRKNRFSGCLLPCWASWASWFYADPLSSALDRLWLAFNSTY
;
A
#
# COMPACT_ATOMS: atom_id res chain seq x y z
N MET A 1 25.22 6.37 36.44
CA MET A 1 25.83 7.65 36.01
C MET A 1 26.73 7.59 34.77
N ARG A 2 27.94 6.98 34.76
CA ARG A 2 28.83 7.04 33.56
C ARG A 2 28.25 6.33 32.33
N GLN A 3 27.56 5.21 32.51
CA GLN A 3 26.95 4.44 31.41
C GLN A 3 25.70 5.14 30.85
N GLU A 4 24.88 5.76 31.70
CA GLU A 4 23.68 6.52 31.31
C GLU A 4 24.03 7.72 30.42
N VAL A 5 25.05 8.50 30.79
CA VAL A 5 25.51 9.65 29.99
C VAL A 5 26.05 9.21 28.62
N THR A 6 26.74 8.07 28.55
CA THR A 6 27.21 7.52 27.27
C THR A 6 26.08 7.02 26.39
N ILE A 7 25.05 6.38 26.97
CA ILE A 7 23.87 5.91 26.23
C ILE A 7 23.05 7.10 25.71
N GLY A 8 22.80 8.11 26.55
CA GLY A 8 22.11 9.34 26.14
C GLY A 8 22.84 10.10 25.04
N GLY A 9 24.17 10.20 25.11
CA GLY A 9 24.99 10.80 24.06
C GLY A 9 24.92 10.02 22.74
N LEU A 10 24.95 8.68 22.79
CA LEU A 10 24.81 7.83 21.61
C LEU A 10 23.42 7.96 20.97
N LEU A 11 22.35 8.03 21.77
CA LEU A 11 20.98 8.22 21.29
C LEU A 11 20.80 9.58 20.60
N LEU A 12 21.38 10.64 21.15
CA LEU A 12 21.35 11.96 20.52
C LEU A 12 22.07 11.94 19.17
N LEU A 13 23.27 11.35 19.10
CA LEU A 13 24.01 11.22 17.84
C LEU A 13 23.24 10.39 16.80
N ALA A 14 22.59 9.30 17.22
CA ALA A 14 21.75 8.49 16.34
C ALA A 14 20.53 9.27 15.81
N SER A 15 19.88 10.07 16.67
CA SER A 15 18.76 10.94 16.28
C SER A 15 19.17 12.02 15.26
N VAL A 16 20.31 12.68 15.50
CA VAL A 16 20.85 13.68 14.55
C VAL A 16 21.22 13.01 13.23
N ALA A 17 21.92 11.87 13.27
CA ALA A 17 22.32 11.16 12.06
C ALA A 17 21.12 10.71 11.22
N THR A 18 20.09 10.14 11.86
CA THR A 18 18.86 9.73 11.17
C THR A 18 18.13 10.93 10.56
N THR A 19 17.97 12.03 11.31
CA THR A 19 17.36 13.26 10.79
C THR A 19 18.11 13.80 9.58
N CYS A 20 19.45 13.87 9.63
CA CYS A 20 20.26 14.31 8.51
C CYS A 20 20.11 13.40 7.27
N VAL A 21 20.00 12.08 7.46
CA VAL A 21 19.75 11.14 6.36
C VAL A 21 18.39 11.40 5.71
N TYR A 22 17.34 11.57 6.53
CA TYR A 22 15.98 11.84 6.07
C TYR A 22 15.87 13.19 5.33
N GLU A 23 16.41 14.27 5.90
CA GLU A 23 16.45 15.58 5.25
C GLU A 23 17.26 15.56 3.95
N SER A 24 18.41 14.88 3.94
CA SER A 24 19.23 14.74 2.73
C SER A 24 18.47 14.00 1.62
N SER A 25 17.71 12.97 1.96
CA SER A 25 16.87 12.22 1.02
C SER A 25 15.75 13.10 0.45
N LEU A 26 15.07 13.88 1.30
CA LEU A 26 14.03 14.80 0.86
C LEU A 26 14.59 15.86 -0.09
N VAL A 27 15.71 16.50 0.26
CA VAL A 27 16.33 17.53 -0.58
C VAL A 27 16.76 16.97 -1.94
N ARG A 28 17.30 15.75 -1.98
CA ARG A 28 17.65 15.08 -3.25
C ARG A 28 16.41 14.82 -4.09
N SER A 29 15.34 14.31 -3.48
CA SER A 29 14.08 14.00 -4.16
C SER A 29 13.44 15.26 -4.74
N VAL A 30 13.35 16.34 -3.96
CA VAL A 30 12.79 17.62 -4.42
C VAL A 30 13.61 18.21 -5.57
N LYS A 31 14.93 18.22 -5.47
CA LYS A 31 15.81 18.66 -6.57
C LYS A 31 15.66 17.78 -7.82
N SER A 32 15.45 16.48 -7.64
CA SER A 32 15.18 15.56 -8.76
C SER A 32 13.88 15.91 -9.48
N PHE A 33 12.85 16.33 -8.75
CA PHE A 33 11.57 16.79 -9.32
C PHE A 33 11.71 18.13 -10.02
N GLU A 34 12.47 19.09 -9.47
CA GLU A 34 12.77 20.37 -10.14
C GLU A 34 13.55 20.14 -11.45
N GLU A 35 14.56 19.28 -11.43
CA GLU A 35 15.30 18.87 -12.62
C GLU A 35 14.36 18.22 -13.65
N GLY A 36 13.54 17.26 -13.20
CA GLY A 36 12.53 16.61 -14.03
C GLY A 36 11.58 17.61 -14.68
N ARG A 37 11.07 18.59 -13.92
CA ARG A 37 10.18 19.65 -14.39
C ARG A 37 10.79 20.49 -15.49
N SER A 38 12.11 20.73 -15.43
CA SER A 38 12.82 21.50 -16.46
C SER A 38 13.12 20.70 -17.74
N LEU A 39 13.19 19.37 -17.65
CA LEU A 39 13.58 18.48 -18.74
C LEU A 39 12.42 17.74 -19.42
N VAL A 40 11.28 17.64 -18.75
CA VAL A 40 10.13 16.85 -19.19
C VAL A 40 9.53 17.40 -20.49
N ILE A 41 9.18 16.48 -21.39
CA ILE A 41 8.44 16.78 -22.61
C ILE A 41 7.01 16.26 -22.44
N SER A 42 6.05 17.19 -22.32
CA SER A 42 4.63 16.85 -22.24
C SER A 42 4.09 16.47 -23.62
N LEU A 43 3.57 15.25 -23.75
CA LEU A 43 2.94 14.75 -24.97
C LEU A 43 1.42 14.99 -24.90
N SER A 44 0.85 15.55 -25.96
CA SER A 44 -0.61 15.71 -26.08
C SER A 44 -1.34 14.39 -26.27
N LYS A 45 -0.64 13.35 -26.76
CA LYS A 45 -1.14 11.99 -26.92
C LYS A 45 -0.03 10.98 -26.57
N PRO A 46 -0.38 9.81 -26.01
CA PRO A 46 0.58 8.75 -25.69
C PRO A 46 1.03 8.01 -26.96
N GLN A 47 1.81 8.68 -27.79
CA GLN A 47 2.39 8.14 -29.02
C GLN A 47 3.92 8.19 -28.98
N VAL A 48 4.55 7.16 -29.54
CA VAL A 48 6.00 7.04 -29.61
C VAL A 48 6.53 8.01 -30.66
N SER A 49 7.56 8.78 -30.29
CA SER A 49 8.32 9.59 -31.24
C SER A 49 9.81 9.32 -31.10
N THR A 50 10.50 9.03 -32.20
CA THR A 50 11.96 8.82 -32.21
C THR A 50 12.73 10.04 -31.74
N SER A 51 12.16 11.26 -31.85
CA SER A 51 12.77 12.49 -31.32
C SER A 51 12.85 12.53 -29.79
N ASN A 52 12.01 11.75 -29.11
CA ASN A 52 11.87 11.73 -27.66
C ASN A 52 12.62 10.55 -27.02
N ASP A 53 13.31 9.75 -27.82
CA ASP A 53 14.06 8.60 -27.31
C ASP A 53 15.14 9.05 -26.32
N ALA A 54 15.28 8.30 -25.23
CA ALA A 54 16.10 8.62 -24.07
C ALA A 54 15.76 9.92 -23.32
N ARG A 55 14.67 10.62 -23.69
CA ARG A 55 14.20 11.82 -22.98
C ARG A 55 13.12 11.49 -21.96
N LEU A 56 13.00 12.34 -20.96
CA LEU A 56 11.90 12.32 -20.00
C LEU A 56 10.63 12.83 -20.68
N ILE A 57 9.61 11.99 -20.74
CA ILE A 57 8.31 12.33 -21.31
C ILE A 57 7.23 12.27 -20.23
N GLN A 58 6.21 13.11 -20.37
CA GLN A 58 5.00 13.04 -19.57
C GLN A 58 3.79 12.96 -20.49
N PHE A 59 2.83 12.10 -20.15
CA PHE A 59 1.58 12.00 -20.90
C PHE A 59 0.48 11.45 -20.01
N SER A 60 -0.76 11.65 -20.44
CA SER A 60 -1.92 11.03 -19.81
C SER A 60 -2.69 10.17 -20.81
N GLY A 61 -3.31 9.10 -20.32
CA GLY A 61 -4.11 8.22 -21.16
C GLY A 61 -4.80 7.11 -20.39
N LEU A 62 -5.80 6.50 -21.01
CA LEU A 62 -6.52 5.35 -20.47
C LEU A 62 -5.65 4.10 -20.51
N ILE A 63 -5.65 3.31 -19.43
CA ILE A 63 -5.02 2.00 -19.43
C ILE A 63 -5.89 1.01 -20.23
N THR A 64 -5.26 0.36 -21.20
CA THR A 64 -5.86 -0.67 -22.04
C THR A 64 -4.97 -1.92 -22.04
N THR A 65 -5.44 -3.02 -22.62
CA THR A 65 -4.61 -4.20 -22.85
C THR A 65 -4.54 -4.55 -24.33
N THR A 66 -3.41 -5.14 -24.72
CA THR A 66 -3.22 -5.78 -26.03
C THR A 66 -3.34 -7.30 -25.96
N ALA A 67 -3.52 -7.86 -24.76
CA ALA A 67 -3.75 -9.28 -24.58
C ALA A 67 -5.05 -9.68 -25.30
N SER A 68 -4.94 -10.66 -26.20
CA SER A 68 -6.12 -11.34 -26.74
C SER A 68 -6.48 -12.44 -25.76
N ASP A 69 -7.44 -12.18 -24.88
CA ASP A 69 -8.06 -13.24 -24.09
C ASP A 69 -8.66 -14.29 -25.04
N GLY A 70 -8.34 -15.56 -24.81
CA GLY A 70 -8.54 -16.67 -25.75
C GLY A 70 -9.93 -16.81 -26.38
N ASP A 71 -9.92 -17.35 -27.60
CA ASP A 71 -11.00 -18.01 -28.32
C ASP A 71 -12.32 -17.25 -28.53
N SER A 72 -12.25 -15.94 -28.75
CA SER A 72 -13.33 -15.27 -29.46
C SER A 72 -13.45 -15.89 -30.86
N GLN A 73 -14.46 -16.74 -31.04
CA GLN A 73 -14.87 -17.43 -32.28
C GLN A 73 -15.16 -16.46 -33.46
N TRP A 74 -14.98 -15.15 -33.25
CA TRP A 74 -14.81 -14.16 -34.31
C TRP A 74 -13.42 -14.32 -34.95
N LYS A 75 -13.29 -15.38 -35.75
CA LYS A 75 -12.25 -15.51 -36.75
C LYS A 75 -12.10 -14.16 -37.47
N ARG A 76 -10.92 -13.56 -37.31
CA ARG A 76 -10.31 -12.54 -38.18
C ARG A 76 -10.79 -12.77 -39.62
N ARG A 77 -11.83 -12.04 -40.02
CA ARG A 77 -12.08 -11.71 -41.42
C ARG A 77 -11.68 -10.27 -41.55
N ASP A 78 -10.55 -10.06 -42.22
CA ASP A 78 -10.20 -8.82 -42.91
C ASP A 78 -10.43 -7.54 -42.09
N THR A 79 -9.64 -7.37 -41.03
CA THR A 79 -9.39 -6.03 -40.49
C THR A 79 -7.89 -5.88 -40.30
N ASP A 80 -7.28 -5.17 -41.25
CA ASP A 80 -5.90 -4.73 -41.22
C ASP A 80 -5.51 -4.21 -39.83
N GLU A 81 -4.41 -4.77 -39.28
CA GLU A 81 -3.41 -4.19 -38.37
C GLU A 81 -3.80 -3.18 -37.26
N LEU A 82 -5.07 -3.01 -36.92
CA LEU A 82 -5.51 -2.29 -35.74
C LEU A 82 -5.44 -3.27 -34.58
N GLN A 83 -4.33 -3.24 -33.82
CA GLN A 83 -4.27 -3.84 -32.50
C GLN A 83 -5.47 -3.33 -31.70
N LEU A 84 -6.52 -4.15 -31.57
CA LEU A 84 -7.75 -3.77 -30.88
C LEU A 84 -7.39 -3.58 -29.40
N ARG A 85 -7.26 -2.33 -28.96
CA ARG A 85 -7.05 -2.01 -27.55
C ARG A 85 -8.33 -2.27 -26.80
N GLN A 86 -8.27 -3.16 -25.81
CA GLN A 86 -9.44 -3.57 -25.03
C GLN A 86 -9.35 -3.03 -23.60
N SER A 87 -10.49 -2.98 -22.91
CA SER A 87 -10.50 -2.77 -21.46
C SER A 87 -9.93 -4.03 -20.79
N PRO A 88 -8.93 -3.91 -19.90
CA PRO A 88 -8.38 -5.05 -19.20
C PRO A 88 -9.41 -5.62 -18.21
N PHE A 89 -9.33 -6.92 -18.00
CA PHE A 89 -10.12 -7.66 -17.04
C PHE A 89 -9.21 -8.46 -16.11
N VAL A 90 -9.68 -8.65 -14.89
CA VAL A 90 -9.04 -9.47 -13.86
C VAL A 90 -10.07 -10.44 -13.32
N LEU A 91 -9.67 -11.70 -13.16
CA LEU A 91 -10.54 -12.83 -12.86
C LEU A 91 -10.02 -13.55 -11.62
N ASP A 92 -10.90 -13.86 -10.66
CA ASP A 92 -10.67 -14.84 -9.60
C ASP A 92 -11.78 -15.91 -9.66
N PRO A 93 -11.56 -17.00 -10.42
CA PRO A 93 -12.53 -18.08 -10.57
C PRO A 93 -12.85 -18.79 -9.25
N VAL A 94 -11.93 -18.77 -8.28
CA VAL A 94 -12.15 -19.42 -6.98
C VAL A 94 -13.35 -18.80 -6.28
N PHE A 95 -13.52 -17.48 -6.38
CA PHE A 95 -14.62 -16.74 -5.76
C PHE A 95 -15.63 -16.21 -6.77
N GLY A 96 -15.56 -16.66 -8.03
CA GLY A 96 -16.47 -16.23 -9.09
C GLY A 96 -16.38 -14.73 -9.42
N ILE A 97 -15.22 -14.10 -9.24
CA ILE A 97 -15.02 -12.68 -9.50
C ILE A 97 -14.53 -12.46 -10.92
N ALA A 98 -15.17 -11.54 -11.63
CA ALA A 98 -14.72 -11.08 -12.96
C ALA A 98 -15.05 -9.61 -13.15
N VAL A 99 -14.03 -8.76 -13.08
CA VAL A 99 -14.21 -7.30 -13.11
C VAL A 99 -13.25 -6.64 -14.09
N LYS A 100 -13.68 -5.49 -14.63
CA LYS A 100 -12.81 -4.62 -15.44
C LYS A 100 -11.81 -3.94 -14.51
N GLY A 101 -10.53 -4.01 -14.85
CA GLY A 101 -9.48 -3.44 -14.03
C GLY A 101 -8.11 -3.95 -14.40
N VAL A 102 -7.09 -3.34 -13.81
CA VAL A 102 -5.67 -3.69 -14.02
C VAL A 102 -5.13 -4.60 -12.93
N ARG A 103 -5.73 -4.57 -11.74
CA ARG A 103 -5.47 -5.49 -10.63
C ARG A 103 -6.74 -5.82 -9.89
N LEU A 104 -6.82 -7.04 -9.38
CA LEU A 104 -7.79 -7.45 -8.38
C LEU A 104 -7.03 -7.80 -7.10
N HIS A 105 -7.42 -7.19 -5.99
CA HIS A 105 -6.90 -7.44 -4.66
C HIS A 105 -7.94 -8.26 -3.92
N ARG A 106 -7.63 -9.53 -3.69
CA ARG A 106 -8.37 -10.41 -2.80
C ARG A 106 -7.79 -10.25 -1.41
N HIS A 107 -8.63 -9.83 -0.47
CA HIS A 107 -8.29 -9.76 0.94
C HIS A 107 -8.99 -10.90 1.68
N VAL A 108 -8.22 -11.73 2.37
CA VAL A 108 -8.73 -12.83 3.18
C VAL A 108 -8.41 -12.54 4.63
N GLU A 109 -9.44 -12.46 5.46
CA GLU A 109 -9.30 -12.24 6.89
C GLU A 109 -9.83 -13.43 7.67
N MET A 110 -9.15 -13.76 8.77
CA MET A 110 -9.63 -14.72 9.75
C MET A 110 -9.94 -14.03 11.07
N LEU A 111 -11.05 -14.38 11.70
CA LEU A 111 -11.38 -13.92 13.04
C LEU A 111 -10.48 -14.65 14.04
N GLN A 112 -9.61 -13.88 14.70
CA GLN A 112 -8.56 -14.39 15.58
C GLN A 112 -8.49 -13.55 16.85
N TRP A 113 -7.96 -14.12 17.92
CA TRP A 113 -7.60 -13.38 19.12
C TRP A 113 -6.43 -12.43 18.82
N VAL A 114 -6.54 -11.21 19.32
CA VAL A 114 -5.49 -10.20 19.33
C VAL A 114 -5.20 -9.82 20.77
N GLU A 115 -3.96 -10.01 21.21
CA GLU A 115 -3.49 -9.52 22.50
C GLU A 115 -3.11 -8.03 22.39
N THR A 116 -3.60 -7.22 23.33
CA THR A 116 -3.17 -5.83 23.51
C THR A 116 -2.74 -5.64 24.97
N SER A 117 -1.53 -5.10 25.20
CA SER A 117 -1.04 -4.79 26.54
C SER A 117 -1.19 -3.30 26.86
N HIS A 118 -1.69 -2.97 28.05
CA HIS A 118 -1.60 -1.63 28.63
C HIS A 118 -0.72 -1.66 29.89
N THR A 119 0.18 -0.68 30.00
CA THR A 119 0.94 -0.46 31.24
C THR A 119 0.26 0.66 32.01
N SER A 120 -0.36 0.33 33.15
CA SER A 120 -0.96 1.33 34.02
C SER A 120 0.14 2.03 34.84
N THR A 121 0.42 3.29 34.53
CA THR A 121 1.24 4.16 35.40
C THR A 121 0.34 4.78 36.45
N SER A 122 0.13 4.09 37.57
CA SER A 122 -0.48 4.69 38.76
C SER A 122 0.60 5.46 39.54
N SER A 123 0.76 6.74 39.26
CA SER A 123 1.60 7.63 40.08
C SER A 123 0.71 8.59 40.86
N THR A 124 0.45 8.28 42.13
CA THR A 124 0.19 9.33 43.12
C THR A 124 1.53 9.98 43.46
N PRO A 125 1.64 11.33 43.48
CA PRO A 125 2.92 12.04 43.60
C PRO A 125 3.70 11.81 44.91
N GLU A 126 3.10 11.16 45.91
CA GLU A 126 3.66 11.05 47.26
C GLU A 126 4.56 9.80 47.46
N ASP A 127 4.64 8.90 46.45
CA ASP A 127 5.35 7.61 46.57
C ASP A 127 6.58 7.46 45.65
N GLU A 128 7.02 8.53 44.98
CA GLU A 128 8.11 8.45 43.97
C GLU A 128 9.49 8.15 44.57
N ASP A 129 9.73 8.48 45.85
CA ASP A 129 11.06 8.32 46.47
C ASP A 129 11.36 6.90 47.01
N ARG A 130 10.46 5.92 46.85
CA ARG A 130 10.66 4.57 47.46
C ARG A 130 10.45 3.35 46.58
N ARG A 131 10.10 3.46 45.30
CA ARG A 131 9.89 2.27 44.46
C ARG A 131 11.14 1.93 43.63
N PHE A 132 11.74 0.80 44.00
CA PHE A 132 12.60 0.01 43.14
C PHE A 132 11.76 -0.47 41.93
N ASP A 133 12.30 -0.27 40.73
CA ASP A 133 11.69 -0.24 39.38
C ASP A 133 10.78 -1.39 38.87
N ASP A 134 10.28 -2.32 39.71
CA ASP A 134 9.75 -3.62 39.21
C ASP A 134 8.21 -3.81 39.29
N ASP A 135 7.45 -2.89 39.88
CA ASP A 135 6.01 -3.08 40.14
C ASP A 135 5.07 -2.50 39.07
N ARG A 136 5.47 -2.49 37.78
CA ARG A 136 4.54 -2.11 36.70
C ARG A 136 3.65 -3.29 36.33
N GLU A 137 2.43 -3.30 36.87
CA GLU A 137 1.42 -4.28 36.47
C GLU A 137 1.03 -4.07 35.00
N ARG A 138 1.48 -4.99 34.14
CA ARG A 138 1.08 -5.06 32.73
C ARG A 138 -0.25 -5.80 32.65
N ILE A 139 -1.27 -5.12 32.15
CA ILE A 139 -2.59 -5.70 31.95
C ILE A 139 -2.71 -6.10 30.48
N TYR A 140 -3.01 -7.37 30.23
CA TYR A 140 -3.23 -7.91 28.90
C TYR A 140 -4.73 -8.06 28.64
N MET A 141 -5.17 -7.62 27.46
CA MET A 141 -6.55 -7.73 26.98
C MET A 141 -6.56 -8.56 25.70
N TYR A 142 -7.61 -9.36 25.52
CA TYR A 142 -7.77 -10.24 24.37
C TYR A 142 -9.12 -9.99 23.72
N ASP A 143 -9.11 -9.56 22.46
CA ASP A 143 -10.31 -9.33 21.67
C ASP A 143 -10.28 -10.18 20.40
N LEU A 144 -11.45 -10.69 19.98
CA LEU A 144 -11.60 -11.26 18.63
C LEU A 144 -11.62 -10.13 17.61
N ARG A 145 -10.72 -10.19 16.62
CA ARG A 145 -10.64 -9.23 15.52
C ARG A 145 -10.43 -9.98 14.20
N TRP A 146 -11.00 -9.43 13.15
CA TRP A 146 -10.67 -9.85 11.79
C TRP A 146 -9.27 -9.35 11.45
N ARG A 147 -8.39 -10.27 11.04
CA ARG A 147 -7.02 -9.97 10.67
C ARG A 147 -6.67 -10.71 9.39
N GLU A 148 -6.01 -10.01 8.48
CA GLU A 148 -5.48 -10.55 7.24
C GLU A 148 -4.18 -11.34 7.47
N GLU A 149 -3.42 -10.93 8.50
CA GLU A 149 -2.18 -11.59 8.92
C GLU A 149 -2.47 -12.70 9.94
N GLU A 150 -1.65 -13.74 9.91
CA GLU A 150 -1.63 -14.77 10.95
C GLU A 150 -1.03 -14.20 12.24
N ILE A 151 -1.69 -14.45 13.37
CA ILE A 151 -1.19 -14.07 14.68
C ILE A 151 -0.77 -15.31 15.45
N ASP A 152 0.54 -15.43 15.69
CA ASP A 152 1.11 -16.48 16.52
C ASP A 152 0.70 -16.30 18.00
N SER A 153 -0.38 -16.97 18.37
CA SER A 153 -0.89 -17.01 19.74
C SER A 153 0.01 -17.75 20.73
N SER A 154 1.07 -18.45 20.28
CA SER A 154 2.02 -19.10 21.20
C SER A 154 2.84 -18.09 22.02
N ALA A 155 2.96 -16.86 21.50
CA ALA A 155 3.62 -15.74 22.16
C ALA A 155 2.70 -14.96 23.11
N PHE A 156 1.42 -15.31 23.21
CA PHE A 156 0.49 -14.63 24.11
C PHE A 156 0.84 -14.90 25.58
N ASN A 157 0.62 -13.89 26.42
CA ASN A 157 0.84 -13.95 27.86
C ASN A 157 -0.12 -14.95 28.52
N ASP A 158 -1.37 -15.04 28.06
CA ASP A 158 -2.34 -16.06 28.47
C ASP A 158 -2.50 -17.12 27.38
N ILE A 159 -1.94 -18.30 27.66
CA ILE A 159 -1.91 -19.45 26.76
C ILE A 159 -3.28 -20.09 26.50
N SER A 160 -4.33 -19.70 27.22
CA SER A 160 -5.70 -20.19 26.99
C SER A 160 -6.33 -19.62 25.71
N TYR A 161 -5.87 -18.44 25.28
CA TYR A 161 -6.26 -17.83 24.01
C TYR A 161 -5.40 -18.39 22.89
N ARG A 162 -5.97 -19.33 22.12
CA ARG A 162 -5.27 -19.95 20.99
C ARG A 162 -5.95 -19.60 19.68
N ASN A 163 -5.15 -19.19 18.70
CA ASN A 163 -5.58 -19.00 17.32
C ASN A 163 -5.47 -20.30 16.52
N PRO A 164 -6.29 -20.46 15.47
CA PRO A 164 -6.13 -21.56 14.53
C PRO A 164 -4.72 -21.57 13.92
N PRO A 165 -4.16 -22.75 13.63
CA PRO A 165 -2.83 -22.85 13.04
C PRO A 165 -2.86 -22.44 11.56
N LEU A 166 -1.67 -22.21 10.97
CA LEU A 166 -1.53 -21.81 9.57
C LEU A 166 -2.29 -22.71 8.58
N GLU A 167 -2.38 -24.02 8.84
CA GLU A 167 -3.09 -24.97 7.96
C GLU A 167 -4.61 -24.74 7.91
N ALA A 168 -5.18 -24.01 8.87
CA ALA A 168 -6.60 -23.64 8.87
C ALA A 168 -6.93 -22.58 7.82
N TRP A 169 -5.94 -21.83 7.33
CA TRP A 169 -6.12 -20.83 6.28
C TRP A 169 -6.30 -21.47 4.91
N THR A 170 -7.55 -21.82 4.60
CA THR A 170 -7.91 -22.50 3.34
C THR A 170 -7.65 -21.61 2.12
N TYR A 171 -7.78 -20.29 2.28
CA TYR A 171 -7.52 -19.28 1.26
C TYR A 171 -6.59 -18.20 1.81
N LYS A 172 -5.89 -17.52 0.91
CA LYS A 172 -4.94 -16.45 1.24
C LYS A 172 -5.20 -15.22 0.39
N SER A 173 -4.84 -14.04 0.88
CA SER A 173 -4.86 -12.83 0.07
C SER A 173 -4.01 -12.98 -1.18
N LEU A 174 -4.44 -12.35 -2.26
CA LEU A 174 -3.82 -12.48 -3.58
C LEU A 174 -4.06 -11.23 -4.41
N VAL A 175 -3.04 -10.80 -5.14
CA VAL A 175 -3.16 -9.76 -6.16
C VAL A 175 -3.12 -10.41 -7.54
N VAL A 176 -4.26 -10.42 -8.24
CA VAL A 176 -4.34 -10.88 -9.63
C VAL A 176 -4.02 -9.71 -10.55
N LYS A 177 -3.07 -9.90 -11.46
CA LYS A 177 -2.59 -8.87 -12.39
C LYS A 177 -3.15 -9.08 -13.80
N ALA A 178 -3.63 -8.02 -14.43
CA ALA A 178 -3.94 -8.03 -15.85
C ALA A 178 -2.65 -8.09 -16.69
N LYS A 179 -2.75 -8.65 -17.90
CA LYS A 179 -1.60 -8.86 -18.80
C LYS A 179 -1.53 -7.79 -19.89
N ASP A 180 -0.33 -7.60 -20.43
CA ASP A 180 -0.03 -6.78 -21.61
C ASP A 180 -0.68 -5.39 -21.57
N LEU A 181 -0.54 -4.73 -20.42
CA LEU A 181 -1.08 -3.40 -20.16
C LEU A 181 -0.32 -2.33 -20.95
N VAL A 182 -1.07 -1.41 -21.54
CA VAL A 182 -0.53 -0.31 -22.34
C VAL A 182 -1.30 0.99 -22.08
N VAL A 183 -0.62 2.11 -22.24
CA VAL A 183 -1.24 3.44 -22.33
C VAL A 183 -0.85 4.04 -23.67
N GLY A 184 -1.80 4.11 -24.59
CA GLY A 184 -1.49 4.44 -25.97
C GLY A 184 -0.54 3.42 -26.59
N GLU A 185 0.58 3.90 -27.13
CA GLU A 185 1.62 3.06 -27.74
C GLU A 185 2.67 2.56 -26.74
N PHE A 186 2.63 3.02 -25.48
CA PHE A 186 3.63 2.67 -24.47
C PHE A 186 3.20 1.44 -23.68
N SER A 187 4.13 0.48 -23.53
CA SER A 187 3.97 -0.66 -22.62
C SER A 187 4.07 -0.19 -21.17
N LEU A 188 3.16 -0.67 -20.32
CA LEU A 188 3.05 -0.24 -18.95
C LEU A 188 3.55 -1.35 -17.98
N PRO A 189 4.78 -1.24 -17.46
CA PRO A 189 5.35 -2.24 -16.54
C PRO A 189 4.67 -2.22 -15.17
N ASP A 190 4.65 -3.38 -14.52
CA ASP A 190 4.04 -3.60 -13.20
C ASP A 190 4.45 -2.55 -12.17
N GLU A 191 5.73 -2.17 -12.13
CA GLU A 191 6.29 -1.16 -11.23
C GLU A 191 5.58 0.21 -11.31
N LEU A 192 5.15 0.63 -12.51
CA LEU A 192 4.36 1.85 -12.66
C LEU A 192 2.92 1.62 -12.21
N VAL A 193 2.33 0.49 -12.63
CA VAL A 193 0.94 0.22 -12.26
C VAL A 193 0.82 0.04 -10.74
N ASP A 194 1.85 -0.46 -10.04
CA ASP A 194 1.87 -0.68 -8.59
C ASP A 194 1.81 0.65 -7.81
N GLN A 195 2.14 1.78 -8.45
CA GLN A 195 2.02 3.11 -7.86
C GLN A 195 0.59 3.65 -7.86
N ILE A 196 -0.36 2.99 -8.56
CA ILE A 196 -1.77 3.38 -8.46
C ILE A 196 -2.24 3.04 -7.06
N GLU A 197 -2.63 4.03 -6.26
CA GLU A 197 -3.16 3.84 -4.91
C GLU A 197 -4.66 3.57 -4.93
N ARG A 198 -5.40 4.15 -5.88
CA ARG A 198 -6.86 4.02 -5.94
C ARG A 198 -7.32 2.55 -6.00
N ARG A 199 -8.26 2.21 -5.14
CA ARG A 199 -8.94 0.92 -5.04
C ARG A 199 -10.44 1.18 -4.94
N ASP A 200 -11.21 0.54 -5.80
CA ASP A 200 -12.68 0.60 -5.76
C ASP A 200 -13.18 -0.77 -5.26
N GLY A 201 -14.12 -0.81 -4.32
CA GLY A 201 -14.70 -2.06 -3.81
C GLY A 201 -15.49 -2.80 -4.90
N VAL A 202 -15.45 -4.13 -4.89
CA VAL A 202 -16.22 -4.97 -5.82
C VAL A 202 -17.57 -5.31 -5.19
N HIS A 203 -18.66 -4.92 -5.86
CA HIS A 203 -20.01 -5.24 -5.39
C HIS A 203 -20.36 -6.71 -5.61
N LEU A 204 -20.85 -7.36 -4.54
CA LEU A 204 -21.21 -8.78 -4.49
C LEU A 204 -22.73 -9.00 -4.40
N ASP A 205 -23.54 -7.99 -4.73
CA ASP A 205 -24.98 -8.17 -4.87
C ASP A 205 -25.33 -9.23 -5.91
N THR A 206 -26.56 -9.75 -5.83
CA THR A 206 -27.01 -10.86 -6.70
C THR A 206 -26.95 -10.54 -8.19
N ALA A 207 -27.20 -9.28 -8.60
CA ALA A 207 -27.12 -8.90 -10.01
C ALA A 207 -25.67 -8.83 -10.48
N SER A 208 -24.79 -8.20 -9.70
CA SER A 208 -23.35 -8.11 -10.00
C SER A 208 -22.71 -9.48 -10.11
N ARG A 209 -22.96 -10.39 -9.16
CA ARG A 209 -22.43 -11.77 -9.21
C ARG A 209 -22.91 -12.55 -10.43
N ARG A 210 -24.17 -12.37 -10.85
CA ARG A 210 -24.69 -13.00 -12.07
C ARG A 210 -23.97 -12.51 -13.33
N VAL A 211 -23.65 -11.22 -13.39
CA VAL A 211 -22.85 -10.67 -14.50
C VAL A 211 -21.43 -11.24 -14.49
N MET A 212 -20.80 -11.32 -13.31
CA MET A 212 -19.45 -11.90 -13.17
C MET A 212 -19.39 -13.37 -13.58
N ALA A 213 -20.36 -14.17 -13.15
CA ALA A 213 -20.48 -15.58 -13.56
C ALA A 213 -20.57 -15.71 -15.09
N HIS A 214 -21.41 -14.90 -15.74
CA HIS A 214 -21.51 -14.92 -17.20
C HIS A 214 -20.20 -14.53 -17.90
N LEU A 215 -19.46 -13.57 -17.35
CA LEU A 215 -18.15 -13.20 -17.88
C LEU A 215 -17.12 -14.32 -17.70
N LEU A 216 -17.16 -15.05 -16.58
CA LEU A 216 -16.30 -16.21 -16.38
C LEU A 216 -16.63 -17.33 -17.36
N ASP A 217 -17.90 -17.63 -17.59
CA ASP A 217 -18.33 -18.62 -18.58
C ASP A 217 -17.78 -18.30 -19.98
N GLN A 218 -17.84 -17.04 -20.39
CA GLN A 218 -17.33 -16.58 -21.68
C GLN A 218 -15.81 -16.67 -21.80
N ARG A 219 -15.07 -16.49 -20.70
CA ARG A 219 -13.60 -16.35 -20.70
C ARG A 219 -12.86 -17.63 -20.32
N GLN A 220 -13.45 -18.47 -19.48
CA GLN A 220 -12.85 -19.69 -18.93
C GLN A 220 -13.68 -20.96 -19.18
N GLY A 221 -14.85 -20.85 -19.83
CA GLY A 221 -15.81 -21.94 -19.96
C GLY A 221 -16.61 -22.14 -18.67
N THR A 222 -17.50 -23.12 -18.61
CA THR A 222 -18.46 -23.29 -17.49
C THR A 222 -17.94 -24.13 -16.32
N SER A 223 -16.73 -24.69 -16.40
CA SER A 223 -16.20 -25.63 -15.39
C SER A 223 -15.61 -24.93 -14.16
N TRP A 224 -15.55 -23.60 -14.13
CA TRP A 224 -14.97 -22.87 -13.00
C TRP A 224 -15.82 -23.02 -11.72
N GLU A 225 -17.13 -23.21 -11.86
CA GLU A 225 -18.05 -23.35 -10.72
C GLU A 225 -17.75 -24.61 -9.88
N ASP A 226 -17.39 -25.72 -10.54
CA ASP A 226 -17.11 -27.02 -9.89
C ASP A 226 -15.96 -26.96 -8.88
N GLY A 227 -14.99 -26.06 -9.12
CA GLY A 227 -13.84 -25.82 -8.25
C GLY A 227 -13.95 -24.57 -7.39
N SER A 228 -15.10 -23.89 -7.41
CA SER A 228 -15.26 -22.60 -6.73
C SER A 228 -15.53 -22.77 -5.23
N ALA A 229 -15.09 -21.79 -4.45
CA ALA A 229 -15.37 -21.67 -3.02
C ALA A 229 -16.85 -21.37 -2.72
N LEU A 230 -17.65 -21.05 -3.74
CA LEU A 230 -19.01 -20.51 -3.60
C LEU A 230 -20.03 -21.50 -3.05
N VAL A 231 -19.71 -22.79 -2.99
CA VAL A 231 -20.61 -23.84 -2.48
C VAL A 231 -20.95 -23.64 -0.99
N ASN A 232 -20.01 -23.11 -0.20
CA ASN A 232 -20.10 -22.99 1.26
C ASN A 232 -19.89 -21.54 1.72
N VAL A 233 -20.59 -20.61 1.07
CA VAL A 233 -20.41 -19.18 1.31
C VAL A 233 -21.74 -18.44 1.45
N THR A 234 -21.80 -17.56 2.44
CA THR A 234 -22.86 -16.53 2.54
C THR A 234 -22.32 -15.16 2.14
N VAL A 235 -23.15 -14.30 1.56
CA VAL A 235 -22.77 -12.93 1.15
C VAL A 235 -23.45 -11.91 2.04
N GLU A 236 -22.69 -10.96 2.57
CA GLU A 236 -23.19 -9.83 3.38
C GLU A 236 -22.22 -8.65 3.23
N ASP A 237 -22.75 -7.43 3.02
CA ASP A 237 -21.98 -6.19 2.91
C ASP A 237 -20.76 -6.24 1.97
N ASP A 238 -20.94 -6.78 0.76
CA ASP A 238 -19.87 -6.97 -0.24
C ASP A 238 -18.69 -7.85 0.23
N MET A 239 -18.95 -8.71 1.21
CA MET A 239 -18.03 -9.74 1.71
C MET A 239 -18.60 -11.14 1.47
N PHE A 240 -17.73 -12.08 1.15
CA PHE A 240 -18.00 -13.50 1.30
C PHE A 240 -17.61 -13.96 2.70
N TYR A 241 -18.49 -14.71 3.37
CA TYR A 241 -18.19 -15.40 4.61
C TYR A 241 -18.17 -16.90 4.34
N LEU A 242 -17.09 -17.58 4.73
CA LEU A 242 -16.86 -19.00 4.46
C LEU A 242 -17.61 -19.85 5.49
N ARG A 243 -18.93 -19.88 5.33
CA ARG A 243 -19.89 -20.55 6.21
C ARG A 243 -21.13 -20.96 5.41
N ASN A 244 -21.84 -21.98 5.88
CA ASN A 244 -23.03 -22.51 5.21
C ASN A 244 -24.32 -21.75 5.56
N GLU A 245 -24.32 -20.99 6.67
CA GLU A 245 -25.48 -20.26 7.16
C GLU A 245 -25.05 -18.97 7.88
N MET A 246 -25.95 -17.98 7.93
CA MET A 246 -25.70 -16.73 8.64
C MET A 246 -25.79 -16.95 10.15
N ARG A 247 -24.70 -16.60 10.86
CA ARG A 247 -24.58 -16.69 12.32
C ARG A 247 -23.60 -15.65 12.85
N GLU A 248 -23.53 -15.50 14.17
CA GLU A 248 -22.46 -14.72 14.78
C GLU A 248 -21.09 -15.30 14.39
N PRO A 249 -20.10 -14.45 14.03
CA PRO A 249 -18.74 -14.89 13.76
C PRO A 249 -18.10 -15.55 14.98
N VAL A 250 -17.39 -16.64 14.75
CA VAL A 250 -16.62 -17.36 15.78
C VAL A 250 -15.16 -17.45 15.38
N LEU A 251 -14.31 -17.73 16.37
CA LEU A 251 -12.88 -17.92 16.17
C LEU A 251 -12.60 -18.88 14.99
N GLY A 252 -11.74 -18.44 14.07
CA GLY A 252 -11.34 -19.21 12.88
C GLY A 252 -12.26 -19.07 11.68
N ASP A 253 -13.38 -18.36 11.80
CA ASP A 253 -14.15 -17.97 10.63
C ASP A 253 -13.30 -17.13 9.69
N MET A 254 -13.53 -17.32 8.39
CA MET A 254 -12.88 -16.56 7.35
C MET A 254 -13.90 -15.72 6.59
N ARG A 255 -13.49 -14.51 6.22
CA ARG A 255 -14.22 -13.65 5.30
C ARG A 255 -13.30 -13.11 4.22
N VAL A 256 -13.87 -12.82 3.06
CA VAL A 256 -13.14 -12.43 1.86
C VAL A 256 -13.82 -11.24 1.22
N TYR A 257 -13.03 -10.24 0.84
CA TYR A 257 -13.50 -9.12 0.06
C TYR A 257 -12.53 -8.78 -1.05
N PHE A 258 -13.03 -7.99 -1.99
CA PHE A 258 -12.32 -7.67 -3.20
C PHE A 258 -12.31 -6.19 -3.43
N GLU A 259 -11.12 -5.70 -3.77
CA GLU A 259 -10.94 -4.38 -4.33
C GLU A 259 -10.35 -4.50 -5.73
N VAL A 260 -10.78 -3.65 -6.64
CA VAL A 260 -10.23 -3.58 -7.99
C VAL A 260 -9.45 -2.28 -8.16
N THR A 261 -8.31 -2.36 -8.82
CA THR A 261 -7.67 -1.17 -9.39
C THR A 261 -8.32 -0.92 -10.75
N PRO A 262 -9.21 0.09 -10.89
CA PRO A 262 -9.92 0.36 -12.13
C PRO A 262 -8.97 0.85 -13.23
N ASN A 263 -9.35 0.64 -14.49
CA ASN A 263 -8.55 1.03 -15.66
C ASN A 263 -8.76 2.50 -16.07
N TYR A 264 -8.74 3.42 -15.10
CA TYR A 264 -8.95 4.85 -15.35
C TYR A 264 -7.79 5.50 -16.11
N PRO A 265 -7.98 6.74 -16.62
CA PRO A 265 -6.87 7.54 -17.11
C PRO A 265 -5.80 7.72 -16.04
N VAL A 266 -4.55 7.56 -16.44
CA VAL A 266 -3.37 7.77 -15.61
C VAL A 266 -2.46 8.79 -16.25
N THR A 267 -1.59 9.38 -15.44
CA THR A 267 -0.50 10.24 -15.88
C THR A 267 0.82 9.56 -15.59
N VAL A 268 1.65 9.46 -16.61
CA VAL A 268 2.96 8.77 -16.56
C VAL A 268 4.06 9.78 -16.83
N CYS A 269 5.14 9.72 -16.06
CA CYS A 269 6.38 10.45 -16.31
C CYS A 269 7.57 9.49 -16.20
N ALA A 270 8.21 9.22 -17.33
CA ALA A 270 9.29 8.25 -17.45
C ALA A 270 10.19 8.57 -18.65
N LYS A 271 11.35 7.91 -18.72
CA LYS A 271 12.21 7.98 -19.90
C LYS A 271 11.64 7.10 -21.01
N GLN A 272 11.55 7.64 -22.22
CA GLN A 272 11.19 6.85 -23.40
C GLN A 272 12.38 6.00 -23.87
N LYS A 273 12.15 4.72 -24.20
CA LYS A 273 13.05 3.90 -25.00
C LYS A 273 12.22 3.10 -26.01
N GLY A 274 12.07 3.60 -27.22
CA GLY A 274 11.07 3.08 -28.16
C GLY A 274 9.66 3.14 -27.56
N ASN A 275 8.98 1.99 -27.46
CA ASN A 275 7.68 1.85 -26.79
C ASN A 275 7.78 1.45 -25.30
N GLU A 276 8.99 1.27 -24.77
CA GLU A 276 9.23 0.97 -23.37
C GLU A 276 9.35 2.26 -22.55
N LEU A 277 8.88 2.19 -21.31
CA LEU A 277 9.05 3.22 -20.31
C LEU A 277 10.13 2.76 -19.33
N MET A 278 11.14 3.58 -19.12
CA MET A 278 12.25 3.28 -18.22
C MET A 278 12.43 4.36 -17.15
N PRO A 279 13.05 4.04 -16.01
CA PRO A 279 13.47 5.05 -15.05
C PRO A 279 14.44 6.07 -15.68
N PHE A 280 14.19 7.36 -15.41
CA PHE A 280 15.06 8.47 -15.79
C PHE A 280 15.96 8.86 -14.63
N LYS A 281 17.28 8.69 -14.75
CA LYS A 281 18.22 9.08 -13.71
C LYS A 281 18.47 10.59 -13.75
N THR A 282 18.29 11.25 -12.60
CA THR A 282 18.58 12.68 -12.42
C THR A 282 20.03 12.90 -12.01
N SER A 283 20.50 14.14 -12.06
CA SER A 283 21.82 14.54 -11.58
C SER A 283 22.01 14.29 -10.07
N THR A 284 20.93 14.24 -9.31
CA THR A 284 20.94 13.96 -7.85
C THR A 284 21.11 12.47 -7.52
N GLY A 285 21.00 11.58 -8.51
CA GLY A 285 21.09 10.13 -8.37
C GLY A 285 19.74 9.44 -8.17
N ASP A 286 18.66 10.19 -7.96
CA ASP A 286 17.29 9.67 -7.90
C ASP A 286 16.81 9.29 -9.30
N SER A 287 15.72 8.52 -9.35
CA SER A 287 15.13 8.07 -10.61
C SER A 287 13.68 8.49 -10.72
N LEU A 288 13.34 9.22 -11.78
CA LEU A 288 11.98 9.59 -12.12
C LEU A 288 11.35 8.44 -12.90
N PHE A 289 10.42 7.77 -12.25
CA PHE A 289 9.61 6.70 -12.83
C PHE A 289 8.25 6.72 -12.16
N LEU A 290 7.42 7.64 -12.60
CA LEU A 290 6.26 8.11 -11.85
C LEU A 290 4.98 7.74 -12.60
N LEU A 291 4.01 7.21 -11.86
CA LEU A 291 2.64 7.10 -12.31
C LEU A 291 1.72 7.67 -11.23
N GLU A 292 0.69 8.38 -11.67
CA GLU A 292 -0.41 8.88 -10.84
C GLU A 292 -1.75 8.57 -11.49
N ASP A 293 -2.76 8.36 -10.66
CA ASP A 293 -4.13 8.27 -11.11
C ASP A 293 -4.65 9.64 -11.55
N GLY A 294 -5.40 9.67 -12.66
CA GLY A 294 -5.97 10.89 -13.21
C GLY A 294 -5.14 11.54 -14.33
N ILE A 295 -5.72 12.59 -14.91
CA ILE A 295 -5.11 13.41 -15.96
C ILE A 295 -4.50 14.63 -15.29
N MET A 296 -3.19 14.78 -15.40
CA MET A 296 -2.43 15.85 -14.77
C MET A 296 -1.46 16.46 -15.78
N THR A 297 -1.15 17.73 -15.62
CA THR A 297 0.01 18.35 -16.27
C THR A 297 1.30 17.88 -15.59
N ALA A 298 2.44 18.11 -16.25
CA ALA A 298 3.74 17.83 -15.64
C ALA A 298 3.94 18.62 -14.33
N ASP A 299 3.52 19.88 -14.30
CA ASP A 299 3.59 20.74 -13.12
C ASP A 299 2.80 20.16 -11.94
N GLU A 300 1.53 19.81 -12.16
CA GLU A 300 0.67 19.22 -11.12
C GLU A 300 1.20 17.87 -10.63
N LEU A 301 1.76 17.05 -11.53
CA LEU A 301 2.37 15.77 -11.18
C LEU A 301 3.56 15.97 -10.22
N PHE A 302 4.49 16.87 -10.57
CA PHE A 302 5.66 17.14 -9.72
C PHE A 302 5.28 17.81 -8.41
N ASP A 303 4.28 18.69 -8.41
CA ASP A 303 3.75 19.31 -7.18
C ASP A 303 3.13 18.24 -6.27
N LYS A 304 2.32 17.32 -6.81
CA LYS A 304 1.74 16.19 -6.04
C LYS A 304 2.83 15.30 -5.45
N LYS A 305 3.83 14.88 -6.24
CA LYS A 305 4.95 14.05 -5.77
C LYS A 305 5.82 14.77 -4.73
N THR A 306 6.07 16.08 -4.91
CA THR A 306 6.78 16.91 -3.93
C THR A 306 6.02 16.97 -2.61
N HIS A 307 4.71 17.24 -2.64
CA HIS A 307 3.88 17.25 -1.45
C HIS A 307 3.82 15.89 -0.74
N ALA A 308 3.77 14.79 -1.49
CA ALA A 308 3.80 13.44 -0.94
C ALA A 308 5.13 13.15 -0.21
N GLU A 309 6.26 13.49 -0.83
CA GLU A 309 7.58 13.26 -0.24
C GLU A 309 7.81 14.12 1.02
N VAL A 310 7.40 15.39 0.99
CA VAL A 310 7.43 16.28 2.16
C VAL A 310 6.56 15.73 3.29
N ARG A 311 5.36 15.24 2.98
CA ARG A 311 4.45 14.65 3.99
C ARG A 311 5.09 13.42 4.62
N LYS A 312 5.61 12.49 3.82
CA LYS A 312 6.31 11.29 4.28
C LYS A 312 7.45 11.64 5.24
N ASN A 313 8.25 12.64 4.88
CA ASN A 313 9.37 13.06 5.72
C ASN A 313 8.93 13.72 7.04
N ARG A 314 7.84 14.51 7.04
CA ARG A 314 7.28 15.09 8.29
C ARG A 314 6.79 14.03 9.26
N PHE A 315 6.15 12.97 8.76
CA PHE A 315 5.70 11.85 9.60
C PHE A 315 6.89 11.10 10.24
N SER A 316 7.94 10.82 9.47
CA SER A 316 9.16 10.18 9.99
C SER A 316 9.93 11.09 10.96
N GLY A 317 10.01 12.39 10.66
CA GLY A 317 10.67 13.39 11.49
C GLY A 317 10.00 13.71 12.82
N CYS A 318 8.69 13.47 12.98
CA CYS A 318 7.99 13.60 14.27
C CYS A 318 8.08 12.34 15.14
N LEU A 319 8.22 11.15 14.54
CA LEU A 319 8.33 9.88 15.29
C LEU A 319 9.69 9.75 16.01
N LEU A 320 10.76 10.25 15.39
CA LEU A 320 12.12 10.22 15.95
C LEU A 320 12.32 11.04 17.24
N PRO A 321 11.86 12.30 17.38
CA PRO A 321 11.94 13.03 18.64
C PRO A 321 11.00 12.46 19.70
N CYS A 322 9.86 11.86 19.34
CA CYS A 322 9.04 11.14 20.30
C CYS A 322 9.76 9.90 20.85
N TRP A 323 10.50 9.17 20.01
CA TRP A 323 11.34 8.03 20.44
C TRP A 323 12.56 8.48 21.24
N ALA A 324 13.20 9.58 20.87
CA ALA A 324 14.32 10.15 21.60
C ALA A 324 13.88 10.75 22.96
N SER A 325 12.71 11.38 23.04
CA SER A 325 12.07 11.78 24.30
C SER A 325 11.70 10.59 25.17
N TRP A 326 11.20 9.50 24.58
CA TRP A 326 10.96 8.24 25.30
C TRP A 326 12.24 7.63 25.88
N ALA A 327 13.32 7.62 25.11
CA ALA A 327 14.59 7.05 25.56
C ALA A 327 15.34 7.95 26.56
N SER A 328 15.15 9.26 26.49
CA SER A 328 15.71 10.21 27.48
C SER A 328 14.93 10.24 28.80
N TRP A 329 13.62 9.96 28.78
CA TRP A 329 12.82 9.76 30.00
C TRP A 329 13.21 8.51 30.79
N PHE A 330 13.74 7.47 30.14
CA PHE A 330 14.23 6.27 30.83
C PHE A 330 15.65 6.42 31.42
N TYR A 331 16.37 7.50 31.07
CA TYR A 331 17.82 7.56 31.34
C TYR A 331 18.33 8.89 31.92
N ALA A 332 17.48 9.85 32.27
CA ALA A 332 17.96 11.08 32.92
C ALA A 332 16.94 11.74 33.84
N ASP A 333 17.30 11.87 35.12
CA ASP A 333 17.00 13.05 35.93
C ASP A 333 18.21 13.35 36.85
N PRO A 334 18.56 14.61 37.21
CA PRO A 334 17.98 15.88 36.78
C PRO A 334 19.04 16.85 36.18
N LEU A 335 18.82 17.30 34.94
CA LEU A 335 19.39 18.56 34.41
C LEU A 335 18.29 19.29 33.62
N SER A 336 17.10 19.39 34.20
CA SER A 336 15.91 20.02 33.60
C SER A 336 16.02 21.56 33.46
N SER A 337 17.03 22.21 34.04
CA SER A 337 17.08 23.68 34.06
C SER A 337 17.76 24.36 32.85
N ALA A 338 18.43 23.59 31.98
CA ALA A 338 19.15 24.12 30.81
C ALA A 338 18.36 23.99 29.49
N LEU A 339 17.55 22.95 29.33
CA LEU A 339 16.79 22.68 28.10
C LEU A 339 15.53 23.55 28.00
N ASP A 340 14.89 23.90 29.12
CA ASP A 340 13.75 24.84 29.15
C ASP A 340 14.12 26.25 28.64
N ARG A 341 15.38 26.68 28.81
CA ARG A 341 15.84 27.98 28.32
C ARG A 341 16.12 28.00 26.82
N LEU A 342 16.46 26.86 26.22
CA LEU A 342 16.65 26.74 24.77
C LEU A 342 15.31 26.60 24.04
N TRP A 343 14.31 25.97 24.66
CA TRP A 343 12.98 25.83 24.08
C TRP A 343 12.21 27.16 23.99
N LEU A 344 12.33 28.03 25.01
CA LEU A 344 11.76 29.38 24.99
C LEU A 344 12.42 30.33 23.98
N ALA A 345 13.70 30.11 23.64
CA ALA A 345 14.40 30.92 22.65
C ALA A 345 13.99 30.57 21.20
N PHE A 346 13.62 29.31 20.93
CA PHE A 346 13.26 28.85 19.58
C PHE A 346 11.82 29.21 19.19
N ASN A 347 10.90 29.33 20.16
CA ASN A 347 9.49 29.70 19.93
C ASN A 347 9.20 31.21 19.88
N SER A 348 10.23 32.07 19.95
CA SER A 348 10.07 33.52 19.82
C SER A 348 10.31 34.04 18.39
N THR A 349 10.57 33.16 17.42
CA THR A 349 10.81 33.59 16.03
C THR A 349 10.28 32.57 15.03
N TYR A 350 8.99 32.26 15.11
CA TYR A 350 8.17 31.82 13.98
C TYR A 350 6.72 32.27 14.17
#